data_AF-A0A6L9HIA6-F1
#
_entry.id   AF-A0A6L9HIA6-F1
#
_cell.length_a   1.000
_cell.length_b   1.000
_cell.length_c   1.000
_cell.angle_alpha   90.00
_cell.angle_beta   90.00
_cell.angle_gamma   90.00
#
_symmetry.space_group_name_H-M   'P 1'
#
loop_
_entity.id
_entity.type
_entity.pdbx_description
1 polymer ?
#
loop_
_entity_poly.entity_id
_entity_poly.type
_entity_poly.pdbx_seq_one_letter_code
_entity_poly.pdbx_strand_id
1 'polypeptide(L)'
;MDREEWEEYRQDIVNHYGVWSEFCRKAVREEMTDFAYLKEDGTVQKTVYGGRLTAVGNFGDDRYVYEKTEIPPHSVLIEDEAGRMVYTPSLEEGRR
;
A
#
# COMPACT_ATOMS: atom_id res chain seq x y z
N MET A 1 -19.53 -5.64 -18.44
CA MET A 1 -19.46 -4.61 -17.41
C MET A 1 -20.73 -3.79 -17.56
N ASP A 2 -21.70 -4.08 -16.71
CA ASP A 2 -22.99 -3.40 -16.72
C ASP A 2 -22.85 -2.02 -16.07
N ARG A 3 -23.66 -1.08 -16.56
CA ARG A 3 -23.59 0.34 -16.21
C ARG A 3 -23.85 0.61 -14.72
N GLU A 4 -24.56 -0.30 -14.03
CA GLU A 4 -24.85 -0.25 -12.60
C GLU A 4 -23.63 -0.58 -11.73
N GLU A 5 -22.79 -1.54 -12.12
CA GLU A 5 -21.56 -1.86 -11.36
C GLU A 5 -20.56 -0.70 -11.41
N TRP A 6 -20.48 0.04 -12.52
CA TRP A 6 -19.57 1.17 -12.66
C TRP A 6 -19.91 2.35 -11.72
N GLU A 7 -21.18 2.57 -11.38
CA GLU A 7 -21.57 3.65 -10.45
C GLU A 7 -21.26 3.30 -8.99
N GLU A 8 -21.36 2.02 -8.60
CA GLU A 8 -21.06 1.54 -7.24
C GLU A 8 -19.53 1.57 -6.97
N TYR A 9 -18.69 1.13 -7.91
CA TYR A 9 -17.23 1.04 -7.69
C TYR A 9 -16.44 2.31 -8.05
N ARG A 10 -17.04 3.30 -8.73
CA ARG A 10 -16.30 4.48 -9.21
C ARG A 10 -15.65 5.26 -8.07
N GLN A 11 -16.35 5.42 -6.95
CA GLN A 11 -15.88 6.29 -5.88
C GLN A 11 -14.69 5.67 -5.13
N ASP A 12 -14.72 4.36 -4.92
CA ASP A 12 -13.63 3.61 -4.30
C ASP A 12 -12.44 3.48 -5.24
N ILE A 13 -12.66 3.18 -6.53
CA ILE A 13 -11.58 3.20 -7.53
C ILE A 13 -10.89 4.57 -7.55
N VAL A 14 -11.64 5.68 -7.52
CA VAL A 14 -11.07 7.03 -7.53
C VAL A 14 -10.29 7.33 -6.25
N ASN A 15 -10.79 6.92 -5.08
CA ASN A 15 -10.12 7.14 -3.79
C ASN A 15 -8.85 6.28 -3.64
N HIS A 16 -8.89 5.02 -4.07
CA HIS A 16 -7.73 4.12 -4.14
C HIS A 16 -6.69 4.61 -5.15
N TYR A 17 -7.13 5.11 -6.31
CA TYR A 17 -6.24 5.60 -7.36
C TYR A 17 -5.53 6.89 -6.95
N GLY A 18 -6.14 7.78 -6.16
CA GLY A 18 -5.49 9.02 -5.72
C GLY A 18 -4.18 8.77 -4.97
N VAL A 19 -4.25 8.03 -3.87
CA VAL A 19 -3.10 7.74 -3.00
C VAL A 19 -2.07 6.84 -3.67
N TRP A 20 -2.53 5.74 -4.27
CA TRP A 20 -1.64 4.76 -4.90
C TRP A 20 -1.01 5.31 -6.19
N SER A 21 -1.73 6.10 -7.00
CA SER A 21 -1.17 6.65 -8.25
C SER A 21 -0.11 7.71 -7.99
N GLU A 22 -0.19 8.48 -6.90
CA GLU A 22 0.87 9.42 -6.54
C GLU A 22 2.13 8.69 -6.08
N PHE A 23 1.98 7.68 -5.22
CA PHE A 23 3.10 6.82 -4.84
C PHE A 23 3.73 6.14 -6.05
N CYS A 24 2.95 5.47 -6.89
CA CYS A 24 3.45 4.81 -8.10
C CYS A 24 4.10 5.79 -9.08
N ARG A 25 3.55 7.01 -9.23
CA ARG A 25 4.17 8.04 -10.09
C ARG A 25 5.52 8.50 -9.58
N LYS A 26 5.73 8.54 -8.26
CA LYS A 26 7.03 8.85 -7.66
C LYS A 26 7.97 7.65 -7.81
N ALA A 27 7.53 6.47 -7.41
CA ALA A 27 8.34 5.24 -7.42
C ALA A 27 8.84 4.86 -8.82
N VAL A 28 8.03 5.00 -9.88
CA VAL A 28 8.43 4.64 -11.25
C VAL A 28 9.57 5.52 -11.81
N ARG A 29 9.82 6.68 -11.19
CA ARG A 29 10.87 7.62 -11.61
C ARG A 29 12.19 7.41 -10.88
N GLU A 30 12.17 6.61 -9.82
CA GLU A 30 13.30 6.40 -8.93
C GLU A 30 13.79 4.96 -9.05
N GLU A 31 15.09 4.75 -8.93
CA GLU A 31 15.67 3.41 -8.89
C GLU A 31 15.27 2.72 -7.59
N MET A 32 14.92 1.42 -7.66
CA MET A 32 14.72 0.58 -6.48
C MET A 32 16.09 0.27 -5.87
N THR A 33 16.48 1.01 -4.85
CA THR A 33 17.83 0.96 -4.26
C THR A 33 17.97 -0.11 -3.20
N ASP A 34 16.88 -0.55 -2.57
CA ASP A 34 16.92 -1.54 -1.49
C ASP A 34 15.63 -2.37 -1.43
N PHE A 35 15.77 -3.61 -0.97
CA PHE A 35 14.68 -4.54 -0.75
C PHE A 35 15.02 -5.51 0.40
N ALA A 36 14.08 -5.70 1.33
CA ALA A 36 14.24 -6.62 2.45
C ALA A 36 12.93 -7.30 2.86
N TYR A 37 13.02 -8.55 3.28
CA TYR A 37 11.95 -9.20 4.04
C TYR A 37 12.09 -8.82 5.51
N LEU A 38 11.02 -8.27 6.09
CA LEU A 38 11.00 -7.89 7.51
C LEU A 38 10.48 -9.01 8.42
N LYS A 39 9.75 -9.98 7.86
CA LYS A 39 9.28 -11.18 8.55
C LYS A 39 9.86 -12.42 7.87
N GLU A 40 10.22 -13.43 8.65
CA GLU A 40 10.89 -14.65 8.16
C GLU A 40 10.03 -15.44 7.16
N ASP A 41 8.71 -15.35 7.27
CA ASP A 41 7.77 -15.99 6.35
C ASP A 41 7.59 -15.23 5.02
N GLY A 42 8.26 -14.08 4.87
CA GLY A 42 8.21 -13.26 3.66
C GLY A 42 6.92 -12.45 3.46
N THR A 43 5.97 -12.51 4.40
CA THR A 43 4.68 -11.80 4.30
C THR A 43 4.80 -10.30 4.49
N VAL A 44 5.86 -9.83 5.13
CA VAL A 44 6.16 -8.40 5.29
C VAL A 44 7.43 -8.05 4.54
N GLN A 45 7.30 -7.10 3.62
CA GLN A 45 8.36 -6.71 2.70
C GLN A 45 8.57 -5.20 2.76
N LYS A 46 9.83 -4.78 2.63
CA LYS A 46 10.25 -3.39 2.56
C LYS A 46 10.97 -3.14 1.25
N THR A 47 10.60 -2.07 0.57
CA THR A 47 11.26 -1.60 -0.65
C THR A 47 11.60 -0.11 -0.50
N VAL A 48 12.79 0.27 -0.95
CA VAL A 48 13.25 1.67 -0.97
C VAL A 48 13.54 2.09 -2.40
N TYR A 49 13.06 3.27 -2.76
CA TYR A 49 13.28 3.92 -4.06
C TYR A 49 14.02 5.23 -3.87
N GLY A 50 15.11 5.42 -4.62
CA GLY A 50 15.93 6.64 -4.62
C GLY A 50 16.48 7.05 -3.24
N GLY A 51 16.47 6.15 -2.26
CA GLY A 51 16.85 6.39 -0.86
C GLY A 51 15.91 7.29 -0.05
N ARG A 52 14.75 7.71 -0.59
CA ARG A 52 13.85 8.68 0.07
C ARG A 52 12.40 8.22 0.15
N LEU A 53 12.01 7.30 -0.72
CA LEU A 53 10.67 6.75 -0.76
C LEU A 53 10.74 5.31 -0.26
N THR A 54 10.01 5.00 0.80
CA THR A 54 9.94 3.65 1.37
C THR A 54 8.51 3.14 1.32
N ALA A 55 8.34 1.87 0.97
CA ALA A 55 7.08 1.15 1.13
C ALA A 55 7.31 -0.12 1.95
N VAL A 56 6.49 -0.31 2.97
CA VAL A 56 6.44 -1.53 3.78
C VAL A 56 5.07 -2.18 3.56
N GLY A 57 5.05 -3.25 2.77
CA GLY A 57 3.85 -4.02 2.48
C GLY A 57 3.67 -5.16 3.49
N ASN A 58 2.49 -5.25 4.09
CA ASN A 58 2.04 -6.39 4.86
C ASN A 58 1.02 -7.19 4.05
N PHE A 59 1.48 -8.31 3.48
CA PHE A 59 0.66 -9.25 2.72
C PHE A 59 0.13 -10.41 3.57
N GLY A 60 0.42 -10.39 4.88
CA GLY A 60 -0.07 -11.39 5.83
C GLY A 60 -1.45 -11.05 6.38
N ASP A 61 -2.01 -12.01 7.12
CA ASP A 61 -3.32 -11.90 7.78
C ASP A 61 -3.24 -11.29 9.19
N ASP A 62 -2.03 -11.08 9.70
CA ASP A 62 -1.77 -10.50 11.02
C ASP A 62 -1.29 -9.05 10.91
N ARG A 63 -1.58 -8.25 11.95
CA ARG A 63 -1.01 -6.90 12.09
C ARG A 63 0.50 -6.98 12.27
N TYR A 64 1.22 -6.04 11.66
CA TYR A 64 2.67 -5.91 11.81
C TYR A 64 3.04 -4.52 12.33
N VAL A 65 3.89 -4.43 13.35
CA VAL A 65 4.35 -3.14 13.88
C VAL A 65 5.73 -2.83 13.33
N TYR A 66 5.84 -1.76 12.56
CA TYR A 66 7.09 -1.24 12.02
C TYR A 66 7.36 0.14 12.59
N GLU A 67 8.47 0.32 13.31
CA GLU A 67 8.91 1.61 13.88
C GLU A 67 7.80 2.40 14.61
N LYS A 68 7.00 1.70 15.43
CA LYS A 68 5.85 2.24 16.19
C LYS A 68 4.61 2.58 15.36
N THR A 69 4.61 2.29 14.07
CA THR A 69 3.42 2.34 13.22
C THR A 69 2.85 0.94 13.07
N GLU A 70 1.57 0.78 13.34
CA GLU A 70 0.85 -0.47 13.05
C GLU A 70 0.48 -0.51 11.56
N ILE A 71 0.79 -1.62 10.91
CA ILE A 71 0.44 -1.94 9.52
C ILE A 71 -0.59 -3.07 9.57
N PRO A 72 -1.87 -2.78 9.31
CA PRO A 72 -2.92 -3.80 9.22
C PRO A 72 -2.59 -4.92 8.22
N PRO A 73 -3.27 -6.07 8.30
CA PRO A 73 -3.26 -7.08 7.24
C PRO A 73 -3.59 -6.46 5.88
N HIS A 74 -3.00 -7.01 4.83
CA HIS A 74 -3.27 -6.61 3.44
C HIS A 74 -3.11 -5.11 3.16
N SER A 75 -2.18 -4.45 3.86
CA SER A 75 -1.99 -3.00 3.79
C SER A 75 -0.54 -2.62 3.55
N VAL A 76 -0.31 -1.34 3.22
CA VAL A 76 1.02 -0.81 2.92
C VAL A 76 1.26 0.47 3.71
N LEU A 77 2.37 0.54 4.43
CA LEU A 77 2.90 1.80 4.94
C LEU A 77 3.78 2.44 3.87
N ILE A 78 3.48 3.69 3.52
CA ILE A 78 4.27 4.51 2.61
C ILE A 78 4.93 5.62 3.43
N GLU A 79 6.22 5.83 3.20
CA GLU A 79 7.00 6.90 3.82
C GLU A 79 7.72 7.69 2.72
N ASP A 80 7.52 9.01 2.71
CA ASP A 80 8.23 9.94 1.84
C ASP A 80 8.58 11.24 2.61
N GLU A 81 9.07 12.25 1.89
CA GLU A 81 9.43 13.55 2.49
C GLU A 81 8.24 14.28 3.15
N ALA A 82 6.99 13.97 2.78
CA ALA A 82 5.79 14.57 3.39
C ALA A 82 5.36 13.86 4.68
N GLY A 83 5.84 12.64 4.91
CA GLY A 83 5.61 11.88 6.14
C GLY A 83 5.22 10.43 5.90
N ARG A 84 4.48 9.87 6.85
CA ARG A 84 4.06 8.46 6.87
C ARG A 84 2.56 8.34 6.67
N MET A 85 2.14 7.36 5.87
CA MET A 85 0.73 7.04 5.65
C MET A 85 0.54 5.54 5.53
N VAL A 86 -0.47 5.00 6.22
CA VAL A 86 -0.90 3.61 6.05
C VAL A 86 -2.07 3.60 5.07
N TYR A 87 -1.90 2.85 3.99
CA TYR A 87 -2.92 2.59 3.00
C TYR A 87 -3.42 1.16 3.15
N THR A 88 -4.69 1.01 3.51
CA THR A 88 -5.38 -0.28 3.49
C THR A 88 -6.38 -0.24 2.34
N PRO A 89 -6.26 -1.10 1.32
CA PRO A 89 -7.32 -1.30 0.35
C PRO A 89 -8.57 -1.75 1.13
N SER A 90 -9.64 -0.96 1.07
CA SER A 90 -10.97 -1.44 1.45
C SER A 90 -11.39 -2.47 0.41
N LEU A 91 -11.16 -3.74 0.71
CA LEU A 91 -11.98 -4.79 0.13
C LEU A 91 -13.33 -4.67 0.83
N GLU A 92 -14.36 -4.23 0.11
CA GLU A 92 -15.72 -4.51 0.55
C GLU A 92 -15.91 -6.04 0.58
N GLU A 93 -15.60 -6.66 1.71
CA GLU A 93 -16.09 -8.00 2.02
C GLU A 93 -17.59 -7.90 2.30
N GLY A 94 -18.41 -8.13 1.27
CA GLY A 94 -19.83 -8.36 1.52
C GLY A 94 -20.78 -8.21 0.34
N ARG A 95 -20.79 -9.19 -0.58
CA ARG A 95 -22.06 -9.62 -1.18
C ARG A 95 -22.14 -11.14 -1.12
N ARG A 96 -22.75 -11.61 -0.02
CA ARG A 96 -23.28 -12.97 0.14
C ARG A 96 -24.62 -13.07 -0.57
#